data_AF-A0AAE3FSY3-F1
#
_entry.id   AF-A0AAE3FSY3-F1
#
_cell.length_a   1.000
_cell.length_b   1.000
_cell.length_c   1.000
_cell.angle_alpha   90.00
_cell.angle_beta   90.00
_cell.angle_gamma   90.00
#
_symmetry.space_group_name_H-M   'P 1'
#
loop_
_entity.id
_entity.type
_entity.pdbx_description
1 polymer ?
#
loop_
_entity_poly.entity_id
_entity_poly.type
_entity_poly.pdbx_seq_one_letter_code
_entity_poly.pdbx_strand_id
1 'polypeptide(L)'
;MSNTDPTKVALYLTGELLDQLPNGTHIYKLDLHKILYLVQANLGEDNDISKALPFYWYLHGPVSQPAFDAGTRAARTGVASVEETGDATKFMPGPETPPEPSIGSADLDEAVDQLGRVVEEYRFREQRDRMLQDEIYVDAPYEFQPEFKFTTLPALQNFACEENRTASDLEQVLYRAEGKLPLDPAFEAFNTRFSRFVSLADTFLTAETNEYPLLRAELTELTETTWQVFCNRLRYETASGTDAETLERWEQQANQSLATYEQSLTDFESRLLDAGIYAQNASRATENEPWAKVTKSILNES
;
A
#
# COMPACT_ATOMS: atom_id res chain seq x y z
N MET A 1 32.56 6.04 -11.76
CA MET A 1 31.19 6.21 -11.25
C MET A 1 30.42 6.93 -12.34
N SER A 2 29.50 6.22 -13.00
CA SER A 2 28.61 6.85 -13.98
C SER A 2 27.78 7.93 -13.27
N ASN A 3 27.71 9.12 -13.86
CA ASN A 3 26.89 10.22 -13.36
C ASN A 3 25.49 10.12 -13.98
N THR A 4 24.86 8.96 -13.83
CA THR A 4 23.51 8.70 -14.35
C THR A 4 22.53 9.60 -13.61
N ASP A 5 21.77 10.41 -14.34
CA ASP A 5 20.72 11.26 -13.77
C ASP A 5 19.43 10.43 -13.57
N PRO A 6 19.05 10.09 -12.31
CA PRO A 6 17.86 9.30 -12.01
C PRO A 6 16.57 9.90 -12.56
N THR A 7 16.50 11.23 -12.66
CA THR A 7 15.34 11.93 -13.21
C THR A 7 15.14 11.61 -14.67
N LYS A 8 16.23 11.65 -15.45
CA LYS A 8 16.17 11.39 -16.90
C LYS A 8 15.84 9.94 -17.17
N VAL A 9 16.44 9.02 -16.41
CA VAL A 9 16.15 7.59 -16.51
C VAL A 9 14.67 7.31 -16.23
N ALA A 10 14.13 7.82 -15.11
CA ALA A 10 12.72 7.60 -14.77
C ALA A 10 11.76 8.22 -15.80
N LEU A 11 12.08 9.42 -16.32
CA LEU A 11 11.31 10.06 -17.38
C LEU A 11 11.35 9.26 -18.68
N TYR A 12 12.53 8.75 -19.05
CA TYR A 12 12.73 7.96 -20.26
C TYR A 12 11.91 6.67 -20.22
N LEU A 13 12.06 5.87 -19.17
CA LEU A 13 11.30 4.63 -19.02
C LEU A 13 9.81 4.86 -18.86
N THR A 14 9.40 6.01 -18.32
CA THR A 14 7.97 6.41 -18.33
C THR A 14 7.47 6.65 -19.76
N GLY A 15 8.24 7.32 -20.61
CA GLY A 15 7.86 7.51 -22.01
C GLY A 15 7.80 6.18 -22.76
N GLU A 16 8.83 5.34 -22.64
CA GLU A 16 8.87 3.99 -23.22
C GLU A 16 7.68 3.13 -22.76
N LEU A 17 7.33 3.19 -21.48
CA LEU A 17 6.18 2.49 -20.92
C LEU A 17 4.88 2.94 -21.60
N LEU A 18 4.67 4.24 -21.72
CA LEU A 18 3.47 4.80 -22.33
C LEU A 18 3.38 4.42 -23.82
N ASP A 19 4.49 4.49 -24.55
CA ASP A 19 4.55 4.12 -25.97
C ASP A 19 4.28 2.64 -26.21
N GLN A 20 4.60 1.78 -25.23
CA GLN A 20 4.28 0.36 -25.27
C GLN A 20 2.83 0.04 -24.90
N LEU A 21 2.04 1.00 -24.39
CA LEU A 21 0.62 0.76 -24.09
C LEU A 21 -0.21 0.60 -25.39
N PRO A 22 -1.24 -0.26 -25.40
CA PRO A 22 -2.14 -0.34 -26.55
C PRO A 22 -2.84 1.00 -26.80
N ASN A 23 -3.04 1.35 -28.06
CA ASN A 23 -3.68 2.62 -28.45
C ASN A 23 -4.98 2.89 -27.66
N GLY A 24 -5.06 4.07 -27.03
CA GLY A 24 -6.20 4.49 -26.22
C GLY A 24 -6.24 3.92 -24.80
N THR A 25 -5.18 3.24 -24.35
CA THR A 25 -5.03 2.76 -22.97
C THR A 25 -4.32 3.80 -22.12
N HIS A 26 -4.71 3.91 -20.85
CA HIS A 26 -4.05 4.75 -19.85
C HIS A 26 -3.48 3.90 -18.72
N ILE A 27 -2.53 4.48 -17.97
CA ILE A 27 -2.01 3.90 -16.75
C ILE A 27 -2.21 4.85 -15.57
N TYR A 28 -2.52 4.30 -14.39
CA TYR A 28 -2.61 5.07 -13.17
C TYR A 28 -1.22 5.33 -12.58
N LYS A 29 -1.05 6.43 -11.85
CA LYS A 29 0.21 6.78 -11.18
C LYS A 29 0.81 5.62 -10.38
N LEU A 30 -0.01 4.90 -9.62
CA LEU A 30 0.44 3.80 -8.79
C LEU A 30 0.91 2.59 -9.62
N ASP A 31 0.26 2.29 -10.74
CA ASP A 31 0.65 1.20 -11.62
C ASP A 31 1.98 1.52 -12.33
N LEU A 32 2.15 2.78 -12.76
CA LEU A 32 3.43 3.26 -13.30
C LEU A 32 4.57 3.04 -12.31
N HIS A 33 4.36 3.36 -11.03
CA HIS A 33 5.38 3.16 -9.99
C HIS A 33 5.72 1.68 -9.78
N LYS A 34 4.72 0.80 -9.75
CA LYS A 34 4.92 -0.65 -9.60
C LYS A 34 5.67 -1.25 -10.79
N ILE A 35 5.35 -0.83 -12.01
CA ILE A 35 6.05 -1.29 -13.21
C ILE A 35 7.51 -0.87 -13.17
N LEU A 36 7.81 0.40 -12.84
CA LEU A 36 9.19 0.86 -12.73
C LEU A 36 9.98 0.09 -11.65
N TYR A 37 9.34 -0.28 -10.54
CA TYR A 37 9.95 -1.13 -9.52
C TYR A 37 10.24 -2.54 -10.04
N LEU A 38 9.26 -3.19 -10.68
CA LEU A 38 9.46 -4.54 -11.24
C LEU A 38 10.57 -4.57 -12.29
N VAL A 39 10.69 -3.50 -13.10
CA VAL A 39 11.82 -3.35 -14.02
C VAL A 39 13.13 -3.31 -13.23
N GLN A 40 13.23 -2.45 -12.23
CA GLN A 40 14.44 -2.35 -11.42
C GLN A 40 14.80 -3.66 -10.69
N ALA A 41 13.82 -4.35 -10.10
CA ALA A 41 14.02 -5.60 -9.37
C ALA A 41 14.52 -6.74 -10.28
N ASN A 42 14.15 -6.71 -11.56
CA ASN A 42 14.59 -7.69 -12.56
C ASN A 42 15.89 -7.31 -13.29
N LEU A 43 16.48 -6.15 -12.96
CA LEU A 43 17.80 -5.75 -13.44
C LEU A 43 18.89 -6.17 -12.45
N GLY A 44 20.05 -6.60 -12.95
CA GLY A 44 21.17 -6.97 -12.11
C GLY A 44 21.68 -5.81 -11.24
N GLU A 45 22.22 -6.11 -10.05
CA GLU A 45 22.73 -5.09 -9.11
C GLU A 45 23.83 -4.18 -9.70
N ASP A 46 24.55 -4.67 -10.70
CA ASP A 46 25.60 -3.92 -11.39
C ASP A 46 25.07 -2.96 -12.46
N ASN A 47 23.82 -3.09 -12.88
CA ASN A 47 23.21 -2.27 -13.93
C ASN A 47 23.00 -0.82 -13.43
N ASP A 48 23.49 0.16 -14.20
CA ASP A 48 23.44 1.58 -13.81
C ASP A 48 22.00 2.15 -13.82
N ILE A 49 21.07 1.56 -14.58
CA ILE A 49 19.62 1.88 -14.53
C ILE A 49 19.03 1.37 -13.22
N SER A 50 19.35 0.15 -12.79
CA SER A 50 18.87 -0.40 -11.52
C SER A 50 19.25 0.52 -10.36
N LYS A 51 20.50 0.99 -10.35
CA LYS A 51 21.00 1.97 -9.35
C LYS A 51 20.33 3.35 -9.47
N ALA A 52 19.91 3.74 -10.68
CA ALA A 52 19.30 5.03 -10.96
C ALA A 52 17.76 5.05 -10.82
N LEU A 53 17.11 3.89 -10.67
CA LEU A 53 15.67 3.76 -10.46
C LEU A 53 15.35 3.37 -9.00
N PRO A 54 15.29 4.30 -8.05
CA PRO A 54 14.93 3.87 -6.71
C PRO A 54 13.43 3.51 -6.58
N PHE A 55 13.20 2.75 -5.52
CA PHE A 55 12.07 1.92 -5.05
C PHE A 55 10.63 2.50 -5.05
N TYR A 56 9.62 1.63 -5.27
CA TYR A 56 8.20 1.79 -4.90
C TYR A 56 7.43 0.46 -5.03
N TRP A 57 6.94 -0.13 -3.94
CA TRP A 57 6.16 -1.37 -4.07
C TRP A 57 4.88 -1.45 -3.21
N TYR A 58 4.69 -0.55 -2.23
CA TYR A 58 3.42 -0.33 -1.53
C TYR A 58 3.00 1.15 -1.52
N LEU A 59 1.74 1.39 -1.14
CA LEU A 59 1.16 2.72 -1.01
C LEU A 59 2.07 3.51 -0.05
N HIS A 60 2.87 4.45 -0.54
CA HIS A 60 3.87 5.18 0.27
C HIS A 60 5.16 4.41 0.66
N GLY A 61 5.69 3.49 -0.15
CA GLY A 61 7.04 2.93 0.07
C GLY A 61 8.19 3.97 0.05
N PRO A 62 9.44 3.59 0.41
CA PRO A 62 10.61 4.45 0.32
C PRO A 62 10.62 5.16 -1.02
N VAL A 63 10.61 6.48 -0.98
CA VAL A 63 10.28 7.30 -2.15
C VAL A 63 11.55 7.54 -2.97
N SER A 64 11.60 6.96 -4.17
CA SER A 64 12.38 7.56 -5.23
C SER A 64 11.68 8.83 -5.71
N GLN A 65 12.16 10.00 -5.29
CA GLN A 65 11.63 11.25 -5.80
C GLN A 65 11.65 11.31 -7.36
N PRO A 66 12.70 10.80 -8.04
CA PRO A 66 12.70 10.67 -9.50
C PRO A 66 11.54 9.83 -10.07
N ALA A 67 11.30 8.62 -9.54
CA ALA A 67 10.21 7.77 -10.01
C ALA A 67 8.83 8.30 -9.61
N PHE A 68 8.72 8.89 -8.41
CA PHE A 68 7.48 9.50 -7.92
C PHE A 68 6.98 10.60 -8.84
N ASP A 69 7.92 11.46 -9.24
CA ASP A 69 7.66 12.61 -10.09
C ASP A 69 7.65 12.26 -11.58
N ALA A 70 8.01 11.04 -11.98
CA ALA A 70 8.24 10.69 -13.37
C ALA A 70 7.02 10.98 -14.24
N GLY A 71 5.82 10.53 -13.83
CA GLY A 71 4.58 10.84 -14.51
C GLY A 71 4.26 12.34 -14.55
N THR A 72 4.43 13.05 -13.42
CA THR A 72 4.20 14.51 -13.36
C THR A 72 5.20 15.30 -14.22
N ARG A 73 6.46 14.84 -14.31
CA ARG A 73 7.47 15.42 -15.20
C ARG A 73 7.12 15.13 -16.65
N ALA A 74 6.76 13.89 -16.98
CA ALA A 74 6.34 13.50 -18.32
C ALA A 74 5.17 14.38 -18.79
N ALA A 75 4.20 14.63 -17.92
CA ALA A 75 3.10 15.57 -18.18
C ALA A 75 3.60 16.99 -18.47
N ARG A 76 4.48 17.52 -17.61
CA ARG A 76 5.03 18.87 -17.74
C ARG A 76 5.88 19.05 -19.00
N THR A 77 6.57 18.00 -19.44
CA THR A 77 7.44 18.01 -20.63
C THR A 77 6.71 17.58 -21.90
N GLY A 78 5.42 17.26 -21.85
CA GLY A 78 4.63 16.82 -23.00
C GLY A 78 4.87 15.36 -23.43
N VAL A 79 5.64 14.59 -22.66
CA VAL A 79 5.87 13.15 -22.88
C VAL A 79 4.63 12.33 -22.50
N ALA A 80 3.83 12.84 -21.56
CA ALA A 80 2.55 12.27 -21.20
C ALA A 80 1.43 13.30 -21.33
N SER A 81 0.25 12.82 -21.73
CA SER A 81 -1.01 13.54 -21.53
C SER A 81 -1.63 13.08 -20.21
N VAL A 82 -2.26 13.99 -19.47
CA VAL A 82 -2.87 13.70 -18.15
C VAL A 82 -4.36 13.95 -18.17
N GLU A 83 -5.10 13.02 -17.59
CA GLU A 83 -6.50 13.20 -17.21
C GLU A 83 -6.63 13.00 -15.70
N GLU A 84 -7.14 14.01 -15.00
CA GLU A 84 -7.48 13.90 -13.59
C GLU A 84 -8.94 13.45 -13.46
N THR A 85 -9.17 12.32 -12.79
CA THR A 85 -10.52 11.80 -12.51
C THR A 85 -10.69 11.61 -11.00
N GLY A 86 -11.26 12.59 -10.32
CA GLY A 86 -11.33 12.59 -8.85
C GLY A 86 -9.93 12.56 -8.25
N ASP A 87 -9.65 11.56 -7.41
CA ASP A 87 -8.34 11.37 -6.76
C ASP A 87 -7.33 10.58 -7.61
N ALA A 88 -7.72 10.14 -8.81
CA ALA A 88 -6.87 9.33 -9.68
C ALA A 88 -6.26 10.15 -10.82
N THR A 89 -4.93 10.05 -10.98
CA THR A 89 -4.20 10.59 -12.13
C THR A 89 -3.97 9.49 -13.16
N LYS A 90 -4.49 9.71 -14.38
CA LYS A 90 -4.26 8.84 -15.54
C LYS A 90 -3.20 9.46 -16.45
N PHE A 91 -2.25 8.64 -16.89
CA PHE A 91 -1.22 9.01 -17.87
C PHE A 91 -1.48 8.27 -19.19
N MET A 92 -1.34 9.00 -20.29
CA MET A 92 -1.42 8.51 -21.67
C MET A 92 -0.20 9.03 -22.45
N PRO A 93 0.16 8.41 -23.59
CA PRO A 93 1.20 8.95 -24.47
C PRO A 93 0.96 10.43 -24.81
N GLY A 94 2.01 11.23 -24.69
CA GLY A 94 2.05 12.61 -25.13
C GLY A 94 2.66 12.75 -26.52
N PRO A 95 2.64 13.96 -27.11
CA PRO A 95 3.24 14.20 -28.41
C PRO A 95 4.78 14.28 -28.40
N GLU A 96 5.40 14.49 -27.24
CA GLU A 96 6.85 14.65 -27.13
C GLU A 96 7.54 13.32 -26.80
N THR A 97 8.74 13.11 -27.35
CA THR A 97 9.59 11.96 -27.04
C THR A 97 10.41 12.25 -25.77
N PRO A 98 10.58 11.29 -24.85
CA PRO A 98 11.42 11.50 -23.69
C PRO A 98 12.90 11.73 -24.09
N PRO A 99 13.64 12.55 -23.34
CA PRO A 99 15.07 12.71 -23.57
C PRO A 99 15.82 11.42 -23.17
N GLU A 100 16.67 10.92 -24.07
CA GLU A 100 17.49 9.73 -23.81
C GLU A 100 18.50 10.00 -22.68
N PRO A 101 18.61 9.09 -21.67
CA PRO A 101 19.54 9.25 -20.57
C PRO A 101 20.98 9.02 -21.04
N SER A 102 21.93 9.75 -20.45
CA SER A 102 23.36 9.56 -20.75
C SER A 102 23.93 8.37 -19.96
N ILE A 103 23.59 7.16 -20.39
CA ILE A 103 24.00 5.88 -19.80
C ILE A 103 24.58 4.94 -20.87
N GLY A 104 25.25 3.86 -20.46
CA GLY A 104 25.70 2.83 -21.39
C GLY A 104 24.52 2.20 -22.14
N SER A 105 24.65 2.04 -23.46
CA SER A 105 23.56 1.52 -24.29
C SER A 105 23.10 0.13 -23.85
N ALA A 106 24.02 -0.73 -23.41
CA ALA A 106 23.69 -2.09 -22.96
C ALA A 106 22.76 -2.10 -21.74
N ASP A 107 23.01 -1.25 -20.74
CA ASP A 107 22.18 -1.17 -19.53
C ASP A 107 20.80 -0.59 -19.84
N LEU A 108 20.73 0.36 -20.78
CA LEU A 108 19.48 0.95 -21.25
C LEU A 108 18.65 -0.05 -22.06
N ASP A 109 19.28 -0.75 -23.01
CA ASP A 109 18.63 -1.76 -23.84
C ASP A 109 18.06 -2.88 -22.95
N GLU A 110 18.82 -3.34 -21.95
CA GLU A 110 18.35 -4.31 -20.97
C GLU A 110 17.13 -3.81 -20.18
N ALA A 111 17.15 -2.54 -19.73
CA ALA A 111 16.02 -1.95 -19.00
C ALA A 111 14.76 -1.81 -19.86
N VAL A 112 14.90 -1.44 -21.14
CA VAL A 112 13.77 -1.36 -22.09
C VAL A 112 13.22 -2.75 -22.40
N ASP A 113 14.08 -3.75 -22.57
CA ASP A 113 13.66 -5.15 -22.75
C ASP A 113 12.91 -5.69 -21.53
N GLN A 114 13.39 -5.42 -20.32
CA GLN A 114 12.70 -5.80 -19.08
C GLN A 114 11.37 -5.06 -18.93
N LEU A 115 11.31 -3.78 -19.30
CA LEU A 115 10.06 -3.01 -19.31
C LEU A 115 9.01 -3.68 -20.21
N GLY A 116 9.39 -4.12 -21.41
CA GLY A 116 8.49 -4.84 -22.30
C GLY A 116 7.92 -6.12 -21.70
N ARG A 117 8.76 -6.89 -20.98
CA ARG A 117 8.31 -8.12 -20.28
C ARG A 117 7.34 -7.80 -19.15
N VAL A 118 7.72 -6.86 -18.27
CA VAL A 118 6.88 -6.43 -17.13
C VAL A 118 5.55 -5.89 -17.62
N VAL A 119 5.52 -5.07 -18.67
CA VAL A 119 4.27 -4.53 -19.23
C VAL A 119 3.37 -5.66 -19.74
N GLU A 120 3.93 -6.64 -20.43
CA GLU A 120 3.15 -7.77 -20.96
C GLU A 120 2.56 -8.64 -19.85
N GLU A 121 3.32 -8.90 -18.78
CA GLU A 121 2.85 -9.67 -17.61
C GLU A 121 1.83 -8.86 -16.77
N TYR A 122 2.09 -7.58 -16.55
CA TYR A 122 1.25 -6.70 -15.73
C TYR A 122 -0.12 -6.42 -16.37
N ARG A 123 -0.27 -6.60 -17.69
CA ARG A 123 -1.56 -6.47 -18.43
C ARG A 123 -2.63 -7.46 -17.96
N PHE A 124 -2.26 -8.60 -17.41
CA PHE A 124 -3.22 -9.62 -16.97
C PHE A 124 -3.55 -9.44 -15.49
N ARG A 125 -4.79 -9.06 -15.16
CA ARG A 125 -5.23 -8.74 -13.78
C ARG A 125 -4.94 -9.84 -12.76
N GLU A 126 -5.11 -11.11 -13.13
CA GLU A 126 -4.80 -12.26 -12.27
C GLU A 126 -3.29 -12.46 -12.05
N GLN A 127 -2.47 -12.05 -13.02
CA GLN A 127 -1.00 -12.08 -12.90
C GLN A 127 -0.52 -10.90 -12.06
N ARG A 128 -1.13 -9.72 -12.21
CA ARG A 128 -0.80 -8.52 -11.42
C ARG A 128 -0.87 -8.75 -9.91
N ASP A 129 -1.93 -9.38 -9.41
CA ASP A 129 -2.08 -9.60 -7.97
C ASP A 129 -1.11 -10.69 -7.46
N ARG A 130 -0.77 -11.69 -8.30
CA ARG A 130 0.30 -12.66 -8.00
C ARG A 130 1.70 -12.04 -8.03
N MET A 131 2.04 -11.24 -9.04
CA MET A 131 3.31 -10.50 -9.09
C MET A 131 3.45 -9.58 -7.88
N LEU A 132 2.35 -8.92 -7.48
CA LEU A 132 2.34 -8.10 -6.27
C LEU A 132 2.67 -8.94 -5.02
N GLN A 133 2.17 -10.16 -4.92
CA GLN A 133 2.39 -11.02 -3.76
C GLN A 133 3.75 -11.73 -3.79
N ASP A 134 4.12 -12.32 -4.93
CA ASP A 134 5.20 -13.28 -5.10
C ASP A 134 6.53 -12.63 -5.50
N GLU A 135 6.52 -11.38 -5.97
CA GLU A 135 7.73 -10.65 -6.39
C GLU A 135 7.92 -9.34 -5.63
N ILE A 136 6.84 -8.63 -5.34
CA ILE A 136 6.87 -7.29 -4.74
C ILE A 136 6.85 -7.35 -3.19
N TYR A 137 5.98 -8.16 -2.58
CA TYR A 137 5.85 -8.25 -1.11
C TYR A 137 6.82 -9.26 -0.48
N VAL A 138 7.66 -9.94 -1.27
CA VAL A 138 8.74 -10.80 -0.74
C VAL A 138 9.74 -9.97 0.07
N ASP A 139 9.99 -8.73 -0.37
CA ASP A 139 10.89 -7.79 0.30
C ASP A 139 10.19 -6.97 1.41
N ALA A 140 9.02 -7.42 1.88
CA ALA A 140 8.30 -6.76 2.96
C ALA A 140 9.10 -6.76 4.26
N PRO A 141 9.39 -5.58 4.86
CA PRO A 141 10.09 -5.55 6.15
C PRO A 141 9.27 -6.15 7.29
N TYR A 142 7.94 -6.25 7.12
CA TYR A 142 7.05 -6.80 8.14
C TYR A 142 6.05 -7.78 7.55
N GLU A 143 5.87 -8.93 8.21
CA GLU A 143 4.87 -9.96 7.83
C GLU A 143 3.42 -9.41 7.84
N PHE A 144 3.17 -8.36 8.63
CA PHE A 144 1.91 -7.62 8.63
C PHE A 144 1.52 -7.16 7.22
N GLN A 145 2.47 -6.71 6.40
CA GLN A 145 2.18 -6.13 5.09
C GLN A 145 1.48 -7.09 4.13
N PRO A 146 2.07 -8.26 3.79
CA PRO A 146 1.42 -9.20 2.89
C PRO A 146 0.13 -9.77 3.50
N GLU A 147 0.10 -10.04 4.82
CA GLU A 147 -1.12 -10.53 5.47
C GLU A 147 -2.26 -9.51 5.35
N PHE A 148 -1.99 -8.25 5.69
CA PHE A 148 -3.00 -7.22 5.66
C PHE A 148 -3.44 -6.94 4.22
N LYS A 149 -2.48 -6.78 3.30
CA LYS A 149 -2.78 -6.35 1.93
C LYS A 149 -3.55 -7.38 1.10
N PHE A 150 -3.18 -8.67 1.20
CA PHE A 150 -3.73 -9.71 0.34
C PHE A 150 -4.76 -10.60 1.03
N THR A 151 -4.79 -10.63 2.36
CA THR A 151 -5.77 -11.43 3.10
C THR A 151 -6.80 -10.56 3.80
N THR A 152 -6.36 -9.63 4.65
CA THR A 152 -7.27 -8.88 5.54
C THR A 152 -8.10 -7.84 4.81
N LEU A 153 -7.44 -6.96 4.06
CA LEU A 153 -8.08 -5.88 3.32
C LEU A 153 -9.11 -6.43 2.31
N PRO A 154 -8.79 -7.40 1.42
CA PRO A 154 -9.79 -7.95 0.51
C PRO A 154 -10.92 -8.67 1.24
N ALA A 155 -10.65 -9.32 2.37
CA ALA A 155 -11.70 -10.02 3.12
C ALA A 155 -12.74 -9.05 3.68
N LEU A 156 -12.30 -7.94 4.26
CA LEU A 156 -13.17 -6.90 4.81
C LEU A 156 -13.87 -6.09 3.71
N GLN A 157 -13.19 -5.81 2.59
CA GLN A 157 -13.83 -5.19 1.41
C GLN A 157 -14.92 -6.08 0.81
N ASN A 158 -14.67 -7.38 0.66
CA ASN A 158 -15.65 -8.30 0.11
C ASN A 158 -16.85 -8.47 1.05
N PHE A 159 -16.65 -8.40 2.36
CA PHE A 159 -17.75 -8.35 3.33
C PHE A 159 -18.70 -7.16 3.10
N ALA A 160 -18.18 -6.04 2.58
CA ALA A 160 -19.00 -4.90 2.18
C ALA A 160 -19.93 -5.21 1.00
N CYS A 161 -19.52 -6.12 0.11
CA CYS A 161 -20.17 -6.37 -1.18
C CYS A 161 -20.91 -7.71 -1.28
N GLU A 162 -20.58 -8.71 -0.46
CA GLU A 162 -21.09 -10.07 -0.56
C GLU A 162 -21.99 -10.45 0.64
N GLU A 163 -23.17 -11.02 0.36
CA GLU A 163 -24.14 -11.45 1.41
C GLU A 163 -23.72 -12.73 2.16
N ASN A 164 -22.67 -13.45 1.72
CA ASN A 164 -22.42 -14.85 2.11
C ASN A 164 -21.14 -15.11 2.93
N ARG A 165 -20.38 -14.10 3.36
CA ARG A 165 -19.24 -14.32 4.27
C ARG A 165 -19.70 -14.37 5.72
N THR A 166 -19.23 -15.37 6.46
CA THR A 166 -19.59 -15.49 7.88
C THR A 166 -18.70 -14.58 8.74
N ALA A 167 -19.26 -14.06 9.83
CA ALA A 167 -18.51 -13.23 10.79
C ALA A 167 -17.25 -13.92 11.34
N SER A 168 -17.32 -15.24 11.54
CA SER A 168 -16.21 -16.06 12.07
C SER A 168 -15.00 -16.11 11.13
N ASP A 169 -15.22 -16.11 9.81
CA ASP A 169 -14.12 -16.09 8.83
C ASP A 169 -13.35 -14.76 8.90
N LEU A 170 -14.05 -13.66 9.18
CA LEU A 170 -13.45 -12.32 9.26
C LEU A 170 -12.73 -12.09 10.59
N GLU A 171 -13.27 -12.63 11.69
CA GLU A 171 -12.63 -12.64 13.01
C GLU A 171 -11.25 -13.31 12.95
N GLN A 172 -11.16 -14.50 12.34
CA GLN A 172 -9.89 -15.21 12.21
C GLN A 172 -8.86 -14.41 11.40
N VAL A 173 -9.30 -13.76 10.32
CA VAL A 173 -8.44 -12.94 9.47
C VAL A 173 -7.92 -11.71 10.22
N LEU A 174 -8.76 -11.03 11.00
CA LEU A 174 -8.37 -9.89 11.83
C LEU A 174 -7.33 -10.26 12.90
N TYR A 175 -7.56 -11.35 13.65
CA TYR A 175 -6.61 -11.80 14.67
C TYR A 175 -5.30 -12.29 14.09
N ARG A 176 -5.32 -12.91 12.90
CA ARG A 176 -4.10 -13.30 12.20
C ARG A 176 -3.27 -12.10 11.78
N ALA A 177 -3.91 -11.01 11.32
CA ALA A 177 -3.22 -9.76 11.04
C ALA A 177 -2.64 -9.12 12.31
N GLU A 178 -3.40 -9.12 13.40
CA GLU A 178 -2.92 -8.59 14.69
C GLU A 178 -1.68 -9.35 15.20
N GLY A 179 -1.68 -10.67 15.09
CA GLY A 179 -0.54 -11.52 15.48
C GLY A 179 0.73 -11.31 14.65
N LYS A 180 0.65 -10.56 13.54
CA LYS A 180 1.78 -10.26 12.65
C LYS A 180 2.25 -8.82 12.72
N LEU A 181 1.71 -8.01 13.64
CA LEU A 181 2.10 -6.61 13.83
C LEU A 181 3.61 -6.48 14.08
N PRO A 182 4.26 -5.40 13.58
CA PRO A 182 5.67 -5.13 13.86
C PRO A 182 5.94 -5.02 15.36
N LEU A 183 7.05 -5.58 15.83
CA LEU A 183 7.49 -5.44 17.22
C LEU A 183 8.40 -4.22 17.46
N ASP A 184 8.72 -3.46 16.41
CA ASP A 184 9.53 -2.26 16.51
C ASP A 184 8.79 -1.17 17.32
N PRO A 185 9.43 -0.53 18.32
CA PRO A 185 8.85 0.58 19.08
C PRO A 185 8.26 1.71 18.22
N ALA A 186 8.78 1.94 17.01
CA ALA A 186 8.23 2.90 16.05
C ALA A 186 6.75 2.65 15.73
N PHE A 187 6.29 1.41 15.82
CA PHE A 187 4.91 1.00 15.50
C PHE A 187 4.03 0.80 16.74
N GLU A 188 4.52 0.99 17.97
CA GLU A 188 3.74 0.77 19.21
C GLU A 188 2.41 1.54 19.21
N ALA A 189 2.46 2.81 18.80
CA ALA A 189 1.28 3.66 18.73
C ALA A 189 0.29 3.20 17.64
N PHE A 190 0.78 2.66 16.52
CA PHE A 190 -0.06 2.05 15.50
C PHE A 190 -0.67 0.74 16.01
N ASN A 191 0.12 -0.15 16.59
CA ASN A 191 -0.30 -1.45 17.10
C ASN A 191 -1.44 -1.32 18.13
N THR A 192 -1.31 -0.37 19.05
CA THR A 192 -2.37 -0.07 20.04
C THR A 192 -3.70 0.25 19.37
N ARG A 193 -3.66 1.05 18.29
CA ARG A 193 -4.85 1.47 17.54
C ARG A 193 -5.39 0.35 16.67
N PHE A 194 -4.51 -0.44 16.07
CA PHE A 194 -4.88 -1.63 15.33
C PHE A 194 -5.62 -2.64 16.22
N SER A 195 -5.14 -2.91 17.43
CA SER A 195 -5.81 -3.78 18.39
C SER A 195 -7.20 -3.26 18.78
N ARG A 196 -7.34 -1.94 18.94
CA ARG A 196 -8.65 -1.30 19.14
C ARG A 196 -9.55 -1.49 17.92
N PHE A 197 -9.04 -1.29 16.72
CA PHE A 197 -9.76 -1.55 15.47
C PHE A 197 -10.25 -3.00 15.39
N VAL A 198 -9.39 -3.99 15.66
CA VAL A 198 -9.75 -5.41 15.68
C VAL A 198 -10.89 -5.66 16.67
N SER A 199 -10.81 -5.10 17.87
CA SER A 199 -11.85 -5.24 18.90
C SER A 199 -13.19 -4.63 18.48
N LEU A 200 -13.17 -3.45 17.85
CA LEU A 200 -14.37 -2.78 17.34
C LEU A 200 -14.97 -3.54 16.15
N ALA A 201 -14.13 -4.03 15.25
CA ALA A 201 -14.53 -4.83 14.11
C ALA A 201 -15.18 -6.14 14.57
N ASP A 202 -14.55 -6.86 15.50
CA ASP A 202 -15.11 -8.08 16.10
C ASP A 202 -16.47 -7.83 16.78
N THR A 203 -16.56 -6.74 17.57
CA THR A 203 -17.80 -6.32 18.21
C THR A 203 -18.91 -6.07 17.19
N PHE A 204 -18.58 -5.43 16.08
CA PHE A 204 -19.54 -5.20 14.99
C PHE A 204 -19.92 -6.50 14.29
N LEU A 205 -18.95 -7.34 13.94
CA LEU A 205 -19.16 -8.59 13.21
C LEU A 205 -19.99 -9.61 14.00
N THR A 206 -19.89 -9.58 15.34
CA THR A 206 -20.69 -10.44 16.23
C THR A 206 -22.16 -10.00 16.34
N ALA A 207 -22.47 -8.73 16.07
CA ALA A 207 -23.86 -8.28 15.93
C ALA A 207 -24.39 -8.67 14.56
N GLU A 208 -25.69 -8.96 14.41
CA GLU A 208 -26.29 -9.37 13.13
C GLU A 208 -26.15 -8.26 12.07
N THR A 209 -25.05 -8.27 11.32
CA THR A 209 -24.52 -7.10 10.57
C THR A 209 -25.33 -6.69 9.33
N ASN A 210 -26.32 -7.47 8.91
CA ASN A 210 -27.17 -7.16 7.77
C ASN A 210 -28.13 -5.99 8.04
N GLU A 211 -28.34 -5.63 9.31
CA GLU A 211 -29.22 -4.53 9.69
C GLU A 211 -28.53 -3.15 9.67
N TYR A 212 -27.20 -3.11 9.47
CA TYR A 212 -26.40 -1.88 9.61
C TYR A 212 -25.48 -1.59 8.39
N PRO A 213 -26.06 -1.30 7.21
CA PRO A 213 -25.28 -1.09 5.98
C PRO A 213 -24.32 0.11 6.06
N LEU A 214 -24.67 1.16 6.80
CA LEU A 214 -23.78 2.32 6.99
C LEU A 214 -22.54 1.97 7.82
N LEU A 215 -22.70 1.24 8.93
CA LEU A 215 -21.57 0.79 9.76
C LEU A 215 -20.68 -0.20 9.02
N ARG A 216 -21.25 -1.00 8.11
CA ARG A 216 -20.48 -1.88 7.23
C ARG A 216 -19.59 -1.09 6.26
N ALA A 217 -20.13 -0.04 5.65
CA ALA A 217 -19.35 0.84 4.79
C ALA A 217 -18.22 1.55 5.57
N GLU A 218 -18.53 2.04 6.78
CA GLU A 218 -17.53 2.66 7.66
C GLU A 218 -16.43 1.69 8.10
N LEU A 219 -16.75 0.43 8.41
CA LEU A 219 -15.74 -0.59 8.69
C LEU A 219 -14.79 -0.80 7.50
N THR A 220 -15.33 -0.78 6.29
CA THR A 220 -14.54 -0.91 5.05
C THR A 220 -13.61 0.28 4.88
N GLU A 221 -14.10 1.48 5.11
CA GLU A 221 -13.33 2.73 5.04
C GLU A 221 -12.23 2.80 6.12
N LEU A 222 -12.54 2.34 7.34
CA LEU A 222 -11.57 2.17 8.41
C LEU A 222 -10.48 1.16 8.07
N THR A 223 -10.82 0.09 7.34
CA THR A 223 -9.84 -0.91 6.90
C THR A 223 -8.82 -0.30 5.94
N GLU A 224 -9.28 0.49 4.98
CA GLU A 224 -8.39 1.25 4.08
C GLU A 224 -7.54 2.27 4.84
N THR A 225 -8.16 3.00 5.77
CA THR A 225 -7.47 3.97 6.63
C THR A 225 -6.36 3.28 7.44
N THR A 226 -6.65 2.09 7.98
CA THR A 226 -5.68 1.28 8.72
C THR A 226 -4.45 0.95 7.87
N TRP A 227 -4.67 0.53 6.62
CA TRP A 227 -3.59 0.27 5.67
C TRP A 227 -2.76 1.52 5.38
N GLN A 228 -3.42 2.65 5.14
CA GLN A 228 -2.76 3.93 4.82
C GLN A 228 -1.89 4.43 5.98
N VAL A 229 -2.38 4.33 7.22
CA VAL A 229 -1.64 4.77 8.42
C VAL A 229 -0.38 3.94 8.61
N PHE A 230 -0.50 2.60 8.51
CA PHE A 230 0.65 1.70 8.57
C PHE A 230 1.71 2.09 7.53
N CYS A 231 1.27 2.24 6.29
CA CYS A 231 2.09 2.62 5.15
C CYS A 231 2.81 3.97 5.35
N ASN A 232 2.11 4.98 5.85
CA ASN A 232 2.69 6.30 6.12
C ASN A 232 3.79 6.25 7.18
N ARG A 233 3.58 5.47 8.25
CA ARG A 233 4.60 5.28 9.28
C ARG A 233 5.81 4.55 8.70
N LEU A 234 5.56 3.45 8.00
CA LEU A 234 6.62 2.66 7.39
C LEU A 234 7.48 3.46 6.41
N ARG A 235 6.87 4.37 5.63
CA ARG A 235 7.60 5.29 4.75
C ARG A 235 8.66 6.07 5.50
N TYR A 236 8.28 6.66 6.63
CA TYR A 236 9.16 7.48 7.45
C TYR A 236 10.29 6.63 8.05
N GLU A 237 9.98 5.45 8.58
CA GLU A 237 10.97 4.56 9.20
C GLU A 237 11.99 3.98 8.20
N THR A 238 11.61 3.86 6.93
CA THR A 238 12.45 3.27 5.87
C THR A 238 13.11 4.31 4.97
N ALA A 239 12.99 5.60 5.31
CA ALA A 239 13.45 6.75 4.51
C ALA A 239 14.98 6.94 4.52
N SER A 240 15.75 5.92 4.11
CA SER A 240 17.20 6.04 3.96
C SER A 240 17.57 7.03 2.84
N GLY A 241 18.56 7.89 3.08
CA GLY A 241 19.08 8.82 2.07
C GLY A 241 18.13 9.97 1.68
N THR A 242 17.04 10.17 2.41
CA THR A 242 16.08 11.26 2.20
C THR A 242 16.57 12.56 2.85
N ASP A 243 16.33 13.72 2.22
CA ASP A 243 16.68 15.01 2.79
C ASP A 243 15.81 15.35 4.03
N ALA A 244 16.34 16.21 4.90
CA ALA A 244 15.72 16.51 6.19
C ALA A 244 14.33 17.17 6.08
N GLU A 245 14.10 18.02 5.08
CA GLU A 245 12.81 18.70 4.89
C GLU A 245 11.73 17.70 4.46
N THR A 246 12.07 16.80 3.53
CA THR A 246 11.18 15.72 3.12
C THR A 246 10.87 14.77 4.27
N LEU A 247 11.88 14.39 5.06
CA LEU A 247 11.72 13.51 6.21
C LEU A 247 10.79 14.12 7.27
N GLU A 248 10.99 15.40 7.61
CA GLU A 248 10.13 16.12 8.57
C GLU A 248 8.68 16.16 8.10
N ARG A 249 8.45 16.46 6.82
CA ARG A 249 7.11 16.47 6.23
C ARG A 249 6.44 15.09 6.31
N TRP A 250 7.18 14.00 6.06
CA TRP A 250 6.62 12.65 6.16
C TRP A 250 6.32 12.25 7.60
N GLU A 251 7.16 12.66 8.55
CA GLU A 251 6.89 12.47 9.98
C GLU A 251 5.57 13.16 10.39
N GLN A 252 5.40 14.42 9.99
CA GLN A 252 4.18 15.17 10.25
C GLN A 252 2.96 14.48 9.63
N GLN A 253 3.07 14.00 8.39
CA GLN A 253 2.01 13.24 7.72
C GLN A 253 1.68 11.92 8.43
N ALA A 254 2.70 11.17 8.87
CA ALA A 254 2.50 9.93 9.61
C ALA A 254 1.77 10.20 10.94
N ASN A 255 2.23 11.17 11.71
CA ASN A 255 1.62 11.57 12.98
C ASN A 255 0.19 12.08 12.80
N GLN A 256 -0.06 12.90 11.77
CA GLN A 256 -1.40 13.39 11.46
C GLN A 256 -2.33 12.24 11.05
N SER A 257 -1.86 11.32 10.20
CA SER A 257 -2.68 10.16 9.79
C SER A 257 -3.06 9.27 10.99
N LEU A 258 -2.15 9.09 11.94
CA LEU A 258 -2.41 8.33 13.17
C LEU A 258 -3.43 9.03 14.06
N ALA A 259 -3.38 10.36 14.18
CA ALA A 259 -4.34 11.14 14.94
C ALA A 259 -5.74 11.12 14.30
N THR A 260 -5.82 11.23 12.97
CA THR A 260 -7.09 11.08 12.24
C THR A 260 -7.67 9.68 12.43
N TYR A 261 -6.82 8.65 12.37
CA TYR A 261 -7.26 7.27 12.58
C TYR A 261 -7.83 7.04 13.98
N GLU A 262 -7.19 7.57 15.03
CA GLU A 262 -7.72 7.55 16.40
C GLU A 262 -9.13 8.16 16.48
N GLN A 263 -9.33 9.29 15.80
CA GLN A 263 -10.63 9.94 15.75
C GLN A 263 -11.66 9.06 15.03
N SER A 264 -11.31 8.50 13.88
CA SER A 264 -12.20 7.60 13.13
C SER A 264 -12.60 6.36 13.93
N LEU A 265 -11.68 5.78 14.72
CA LEU A 265 -12.00 4.68 15.63
C LEU A 265 -12.96 5.11 16.73
N THR A 266 -12.79 6.31 17.29
CA THR A 266 -13.66 6.87 18.33
C THR A 266 -15.05 7.18 17.81
N ASP A 267 -15.15 7.70 16.59
CA ASP A 267 -16.42 7.98 15.93
C ASP A 267 -17.16 6.68 15.62
N PHE A 268 -16.46 5.66 15.13
CA PHE A 268 -17.03 4.35 14.87
C PHE A 268 -17.52 3.66 16.15
N GLU A 269 -16.71 3.65 17.21
CA GLU A 269 -17.12 3.14 18.53
C GLU A 269 -18.38 3.84 19.06
N SER A 270 -18.44 5.16 18.92
CA SER A 270 -19.61 5.95 19.34
C SER A 270 -20.86 5.55 18.56
N ARG A 271 -20.73 5.27 17.26
CA ARG A 271 -21.86 4.80 16.44
C ARG A 271 -22.26 3.36 16.77
N LEU A 272 -21.32 2.48 17.14
CA LEU A 272 -21.63 1.15 17.66
C LEU A 272 -22.40 1.23 19.00
N LEU A 273 -22.06 2.20 19.85
CA LEU A 273 -22.79 2.47 21.10
C LEU A 273 -24.20 2.98 20.82
N ASP A 274 -24.35 3.97 19.93
CA ASP A 274 -25.67 4.53 19.56
C ASP A 274 -26.58 3.49 18.88
N ALA A 275 -26.00 2.57 18.11
CA ALA A 275 -26.70 1.43 17.52
C ALA A 275 -27.07 0.34 18.54
N GLY A 276 -26.64 0.45 19.79
CA GLY A 276 -26.87 -0.54 20.85
C GLY A 276 -26.02 -1.80 20.75
N ILE A 277 -25.13 -1.89 19.75
CA ILE A 277 -24.27 -3.06 19.48
C ILE A 277 -23.23 -3.23 20.59
N TYR A 278 -22.57 -2.13 20.96
CA TYR A 278 -21.47 -2.16 21.92
C TYR A 278 -21.94 -2.51 23.35
N ALA A 279 -23.11 -2.02 23.77
CA ALA A 279 -23.70 -2.33 25.07
C ALA A 279 -24.19 -3.77 25.19
N GLN A 280 -24.66 -4.38 24.09
CA GLN A 280 -25.05 -5.79 24.06
C GLN A 280 -23.84 -6.72 24.23
N ASN A 281 -22.69 -6.39 23.64
CA ASN A 281 -21.48 -7.22 23.71
C ASN A 281 -20.59 -6.95 24.93
N ALA A 282 -20.63 -5.75 25.53
CA ALA A 282 -19.97 -5.49 26.83
C ALA A 282 -20.53 -6.37 27.98
N SER A 283 -21.79 -6.80 27.87
CA SER A 283 -22.38 -7.78 28.79
C SER A 283 -21.90 -9.23 28.58
N ARG A 284 -21.28 -9.54 27.42
CA ARG A 284 -20.58 -10.80 27.10
C ARG A 284 -19.07 -10.74 27.35
N ALA A 285 -18.46 -9.54 27.25
CA ALA A 285 -17.01 -9.34 27.34
C ALA A 285 -16.41 -9.49 28.76
N THR A 286 -17.23 -9.62 29.80
CA THR A 286 -16.73 -9.88 31.17
C THR A 286 -16.10 -11.27 31.35
N GLU A 287 -16.08 -12.13 30.32
CA GLU A 287 -15.49 -13.48 30.38
C GLU A 287 -14.26 -13.71 29.47
N ASN A 288 -13.87 -12.82 28.56
CA ASN A 288 -12.72 -13.03 27.68
C ASN A 288 -12.02 -11.74 27.24
N GLU A 289 -11.01 -11.28 27.99
CA GLU A 289 -10.03 -10.31 27.50
C GLU A 289 -8.99 -11.02 26.59
N PRO A 290 -8.80 -10.59 25.32
CA PRO A 290 -7.90 -11.26 24.38
C PRO A 290 -6.39 -11.07 24.68
N TRP A 291 -6.01 -9.91 25.23
CA TRP A 291 -4.59 -9.56 25.39
C TRP A 291 -3.83 -10.35 26.46
N ALA A 292 -4.53 -11.02 27.39
CA ALA A 292 -3.91 -11.86 28.40
C ALA A 292 -3.58 -13.30 27.93
N LYS A 293 -4.14 -13.76 26.81
CA LYS A 293 -3.93 -15.13 26.31
C LYS A 293 -2.75 -15.25 25.35
N VAL A 294 -2.53 -14.25 24.49
CA VAL A 294 -1.46 -14.30 23.47
C VAL A 294 -0.06 -14.17 24.09
N THR A 295 0.12 -13.29 25.08
CA THR A 295 1.40 -13.18 25.80
C THR A 295 1.70 -14.40 26.68
N LYS A 296 0.68 -15.12 27.17
CA LYS A 296 0.88 -16.33 27.99
C LYS A 296 1.15 -17.60 27.19
N SER A 297 0.67 -17.74 25.95
CA SER A 297 1.01 -18.93 25.14
C SER A 297 2.41 -18.81 24.56
N ILE A 298 2.83 -17.61 24.15
CA ILE A 298 4.15 -17.38 23.55
C ILE A 298 5.28 -17.46 24.60
N LEU A 299 5.04 -17.04 25.85
CA LEU A 299 6.02 -17.13 26.95
C LEU A 299 6.09 -18.51 27.64
N ASN A 300 5.21 -19.46 27.31
CA ASN A 300 5.24 -20.82 27.88
C ASN A 300 5.77 -21.89 26.90
N GLU A 301 6.14 -21.50 25.68
CA GLU A 301 6.77 -22.38 24.67
C GLU A 301 8.21 -21.94 24.31
N SER A 302 8.83 -21.08 25.14
CA SER A 302 10.27 -20.77 25.11
C SER A 302 10.95 -21.16 26.43
#